data_AF-A0A957RYS2-F1
#
_entry.id   AF-A0A957RYS2-F1
#
_cell.length_a   1.000
_cell.length_b   1.000
_cell.length_c   1.000
_cell.angle_alpha   90.00
_cell.angle_beta   90.00
_cell.angle_gamma   90.00
#
_symmetry.space_group_name_H-M   'P 1'
#
loop_
_entity.id
_entity.type
_entity.pdbx_description
1 polymer ?
#
loop_
_entity_poly.entity_id
_entity_poly.type
_entity_poly.pdbx_seq_one_letter_code
_entity_poly.pdbx_strand_id
1 'polypeptide(L)'
;MKQAMANMRRVVLEDLRRECEEVADAVSDFFGIPRKPSVVDHYVPRDDTMRRLVTPPKKRIRVEITKPEALWIERGWQRQGNVWRGDYVVGDARWHGHAEDVGGYFDFYIEDPPHILKQHHCYVRKRGKTYFVHFAPARPSSVSVGISGVEYQLARALGISSSTGSS
;
A
#
# COMPACT_ATOMS: atom_id res chain seq x y z
N MET A 1 -31.33 2.35 25.99
CA MET A 1 -30.69 1.70 24.83
C MET A 1 -29.89 2.65 23.93
N LYS A 2 -30.32 3.88 23.61
CA LYS A 2 -29.56 4.81 22.73
C LYS A 2 -28.16 5.21 23.25
N GLN A 3 -28.00 5.38 24.57
CA GLN A 3 -26.71 5.74 25.19
C GLN A 3 -25.63 4.64 25.07
N ALA A 4 -26.03 3.37 25.17
CA ALA A 4 -25.10 2.24 25.07
C ALA A 4 -24.54 2.08 23.64
N MET A 5 -25.36 2.32 22.62
CA MET A 5 -24.91 2.30 21.22
C MET A 5 -24.01 3.49 20.86
N ALA A 6 -24.20 4.65 21.49
CA ALA A 6 -23.33 5.81 21.31
C ALA A 6 -21.93 5.58 21.92
N ASN A 7 -21.86 4.97 23.10
CA ASN A 7 -20.58 4.64 23.75
C ASN A 7 -19.82 3.56 22.97
N MET A 8 -20.51 2.53 22.45
CA MET A 8 -19.88 1.47 21.67
C MET A 8 -19.31 2.00 20.34
N ARG A 9 -20.01 2.91 19.67
CA ARG A 9 -19.50 3.58 18.46
C ARG A 9 -18.27 4.45 18.73
N ARG A 10 -18.22 5.10 19.90
CA ARG A 10 -17.08 5.93 20.29
C ARG A 10 -15.82 5.10 20.53
N VAL A 11 -15.95 3.97 21.23
CA VAL A 11 -14.83 3.03 21.46
C VAL A 11 -14.31 2.47 20.13
N VAL A 12 -15.20 2.02 19.24
CA VAL A 12 -14.79 1.51 17.91
C VAL A 12 -14.10 2.58 17.05
N LEU A 13 -14.53 3.84 17.14
CA LEU A 13 -13.89 4.94 16.42
C LEU A 13 -12.52 5.34 17.02
N GLU A 14 -12.35 5.22 18.33
CA GLU A 14 -11.06 5.46 18.99
C GLU A 14 -10.07 4.32 18.72
N ASP A 15 -10.52 3.07 18.66
CA ASP A 15 -9.70 1.92 18.26
C ASP A 15 -9.28 2.01 16.79
N LEU A 16 -10.20 2.34 15.87
CA LEU A 16 -9.87 2.55 14.45
C LEU A 16 -8.91 3.72 14.24
N ARG A 17 -9.01 4.77 15.06
CA ARG A 17 -8.09 5.90 15.00
C ARG A 17 -6.68 5.49 15.47
N ARG A 18 -6.59 4.68 16.53
CA ARG A 18 -5.32 4.17 17.04
C ARG A 18 -4.63 3.24 16.05
N GLU A 19 -5.39 2.34 15.41
CA GLU A 19 -4.88 1.48 14.33
C GLU A 19 -4.39 2.31 13.12
N CYS A 20 -5.11 3.39 12.77
CA CYS A 20 -4.66 4.31 11.70
C CYS A 20 -3.37 5.05 12.07
N GLU A 21 -3.21 5.49 13.33
CA GLU A 21 -2.00 6.19 13.80
C GLU A 21 -0.80 5.22 13.87
N GLU A 22 -0.99 3.97 14.28
CA GLU A 22 0.07 2.95 14.28
C GLU A 22 0.53 2.56 12.86
N VAL A 23 -0.41 2.46 11.91
CA VAL A 23 -0.08 2.21 10.50
C VAL A 23 0.66 3.42 9.90
N ALA A 24 0.26 4.65 10.24
CA ALA A 24 0.94 5.85 9.76
C ALA A 24 2.39 5.92 10.28
N ASP A 25 2.63 5.54 11.54
CA ASP A 25 3.98 5.52 12.12
C ASP A 25 4.85 4.42 11.49
N ALA A 26 4.31 3.20 11.28
CA ALA A 26 5.03 2.13 10.60
C ALA A 26 5.39 2.46 9.15
N VAL A 27 4.51 3.17 8.45
CA VAL A 27 4.75 3.64 7.07
C VAL A 27 5.81 4.76 7.05
N SER A 28 5.76 5.71 7.99
CA SER A 28 6.74 6.80 8.05
C SER A 28 8.15 6.29 8.33
N ASP A 29 8.29 5.30 9.22
CA ASP A 29 9.58 4.66 9.54
C ASP A 29 10.11 3.79 8.40
N PHE A 30 9.22 3.09 7.69
CA PHE A 30 9.60 2.26 6.54
C PHE A 30 10.10 3.10 5.34
N PHE A 31 9.51 4.27 5.10
CA PHE A 31 9.87 5.14 3.98
C PHE A 31 10.83 6.29 4.34
N GLY A 32 11.20 6.45 5.62
CA GLY A 32 12.09 7.52 6.07
C GLY A 32 11.55 8.93 5.81
N ILE A 33 10.23 9.10 5.73
CA ILE A 33 9.60 10.40 5.46
C ILE A 33 9.53 11.16 6.80
N PRO A 34 10.18 12.33 6.93
CA PRO A 34 10.07 13.12 8.16
C PRO A 34 8.63 13.63 8.33
N ARG A 35 8.08 13.44 9.53
CA ARG A 35 6.76 13.98 9.90
C ARG A 35 6.77 15.49 9.66
N LYS A 36 5.85 16.01 8.83
CA LYS A 36 5.65 17.46 8.74
C LYS A 36 5.16 17.95 10.10
N PRO A 37 5.80 18.95 10.73
CA PRO A 37 5.26 19.54 11.94
C PRO A 37 3.90 20.16 11.61
N SER A 38 2.91 19.81 12.42
CA SER A 38 1.60 20.44 12.50
C SER A 38 1.80 21.96 12.64
N VAL A 39 1.63 22.70 11.54
CA VAL A 39 1.51 24.16 11.59
C VAL A 39 0.19 24.44 12.32
N VAL A 40 0.32 24.87 13.57
CA VAL A 40 -0.79 25.40 14.35
C VAL A 40 -1.11 26.77 13.76
N ASP A 41 -2.13 26.84 12.91
CA ASP A 41 -2.64 28.11 12.42
C ASP A 41 -3.19 28.93 13.59
N HIS A 42 -2.56 30.07 13.85
CA HIS A 42 -3.08 31.08 14.77
C HIS A 42 -4.38 31.64 14.20
N TYR A 43 -5.50 31.34 14.86
CA TYR A 43 -6.79 31.94 14.58
C TYR A 43 -6.75 33.43 14.92
N VAL A 44 -6.76 34.28 13.88
CA VAL A 44 -6.99 35.72 14.01
C VAL A 44 -8.48 35.97 13.77
N PRO A 45 -9.26 36.47 14.75
CA PRO A 45 -10.65 36.84 14.51
C PRO A 45 -10.69 38.09 13.62
N ARG A 46 -11.36 38.00 12.47
CA ARG A 46 -11.65 39.16 11.61
C ARG A 46 -13.10 39.61 11.77
N ASP A 47 -13.21 40.93 11.87
CA ASP A 47 -14.40 41.75 12.05
C ASP A 47 -15.63 41.36 11.23
N ASP A 48 -16.77 41.54 11.89
CA ASP A 48 -18.08 40.98 11.59
C ASP A 48 -18.98 41.98 10.86
N THR A 49 -18.51 42.55 9.74
CA THR A 49 -19.34 43.46 8.93
C THR A 49 -19.25 43.23 7.42
N MET A 50 -20.42 42.90 6.86
CA MET A 50 -20.86 43.15 5.48
C MET A 50 -20.38 42.19 4.38
N ARG A 51 -21.25 41.23 4.01
CA ARG A 51 -21.97 41.18 2.72
C ARG A 51 -22.74 39.87 2.60
N ARG A 52 -24.09 39.94 2.53
CA ARG A 52 -24.93 38.83 2.07
C ARG A 52 -24.62 38.57 0.58
N LEU A 53 -23.62 37.75 0.32
CA LEU A 53 -23.42 37.12 -0.97
C LEU A 53 -24.43 35.97 -1.07
N VAL A 54 -25.42 36.14 -1.94
CA VAL A 54 -26.28 35.04 -2.39
C VAL A 54 -25.34 33.99 -3.01
N THR A 55 -25.09 32.91 -2.28
CA THR A 55 -24.23 31.82 -2.77
C THR A 55 -25.04 31.01 -3.77
N PRO A 56 -24.52 30.78 -5.00
CA PRO A 56 -25.19 29.90 -5.94
C PRO A 56 -25.30 28.49 -5.34
N PRO A 57 -26.39 27.75 -5.60
CA PRO A 57 -26.56 26.41 -5.05
C PRO A 57 -25.41 25.53 -5.51
N LYS A 58 -24.57 25.09 -4.54
CA LYS A 58 -23.46 24.18 -4.80
C LYS A 58 -24.01 22.92 -5.46
N LYS A 59 -23.78 22.76 -6.78
CA LYS A 59 -23.96 21.50 -7.48
C LYS A 59 -23.15 20.45 -6.72
N ARG A 60 -23.84 19.56 -6.02
CA ARG A 60 -23.21 18.40 -5.38
C ARG A 60 -22.74 17.48 -6.51
N ILE A 61 -21.48 17.64 -6.91
CA ILE A 61 -20.81 16.64 -7.74
C ILE A 61 -20.70 15.40 -6.87
N ARG A 62 -21.45 14.36 -7.22
CA ARG A 62 -21.35 13.05 -6.59
C ARG A 62 -20.05 12.45 -7.09
N VAL A 63 -18.97 12.63 -6.34
CA VAL A 63 -17.69 11.97 -6.61
C VAL A 63 -17.89 10.52 -6.19
N GLU A 64 -18.09 9.63 -7.16
CA GLU A 64 -17.99 8.20 -6.92
C GLU A 64 -16.51 7.90 -6.67
N ILE A 65 -16.18 7.63 -5.41
CA ILE A 65 -14.86 7.15 -5.02
C ILE A 65 -14.79 5.69 -5.49
N THR A 66 -14.28 5.47 -6.70
CA THR A 66 -13.86 4.14 -7.13
C THR A 66 -12.77 3.66 -6.18
N LYS A 67 -13.00 2.54 -5.49
CA LYS A 67 -11.92 1.90 -4.73
C LYS A 67 -10.78 1.62 -5.71
N PRO A 68 -9.52 1.95 -5.38
CA PRO A 68 -8.40 1.59 -6.24
C PRO A 68 -8.44 0.08 -6.45
N GLU A 69 -8.33 -0.36 -7.71
CA GLU A 69 -8.25 -1.77 -8.01
C GLU A 69 -7.00 -2.34 -7.33
N ALA A 70 -7.08 -3.61 -6.92
CA ALA A 70 -5.92 -4.22 -6.28
C ALA A 70 -4.79 -4.33 -7.31
N LEU A 71 -3.58 -3.87 -6.98
CA LEU A 71 -2.41 -3.88 -7.88
C LEU A 71 -2.25 -5.16 -8.71
N TRP A 72 -2.50 -6.34 -8.11
CA TRP A 72 -2.41 -7.60 -8.84
C TRP A 72 -3.38 -7.68 -10.04
N ILE A 73 -4.58 -7.11 -9.93
CA ILE A 73 -5.56 -7.00 -11.04
C ILE A 73 -5.03 -6.05 -12.10
N GLU A 74 -4.58 -4.85 -11.69
CA GLU A 74 -4.03 -3.83 -12.61
C GLU A 74 -2.82 -4.36 -13.39
N ARG A 75 -2.01 -5.22 -12.75
CA ARG A 75 -0.85 -5.89 -13.35
C ARG A 75 -1.19 -7.15 -14.12
N GLY A 76 -2.47 -7.52 -14.25
CA GLY A 76 -2.91 -8.69 -15.01
C GLY A 76 -2.56 -10.03 -14.37
N TRP A 77 -2.28 -10.07 -13.07
CA TRP A 77 -2.09 -11.33 -12.35
C TRP A 77 -3.40 -12.13 -12.33
N GLN A 78 -3.28 -13.43 -12.53
CA GLN A 78 -4.42 -14.34 -12.56
C GLN A 78 -4.47 -15.15 -11.27
N ARG A 79 -5.65 -15.19 -10.64
CA ARG A 79 -5.90 -16.02 -9.46
C ARG A 79 -6.53 -17.34 -9.85
N GLN A 80 -5.96 -18.44 -9.38
CA GLN A 80 -6.51 -19.80 -9.47
C GLN A 80 -6.44 -20.46 -8.09
N GLY A 81 -7.58 -20.55 -7.41
CA GLY A 81 -7.65 -21.04 -6.03
C GLY A 81 -6.91 -20.11 -5.05
N ASN A 82 -5.92 -20.66 -4.35
CA ASN A 82 -5.04 -19.95 -3.41
C ASN A 82 -3.73 -19.48 -4.05
N VAL A 83 -3.60 -19.54 -5.39
CA VAL A 83 -2.39 -19.15 -6.11
C VAL A 83 -2.69 -17.98 -7.05
N TRP A 84 -1.81 -16.98 -7.03
CA TRP A 84 -1.77 -15.88 -7.98
C TRP A 84 -0.55 -16.04 -8.87
N ARG A 85 -0.71 -15.96 -10.19
CA ARG A 85 0.39 -16.07 -11.16
C ARG A 85 0.44 -14.84 -12.04
N GLY A 86 1.63 -14.37 -12.34
CA GLY A 86 1.83 -13.20 -13.19
C GLY A 86 3.30 -12.86 -13.31
N ASP A 87 3.57 -11.63 -13.71
CA ASP A 87 4.93 -11.11 -13.84
C ASP A 87 5.12 -9.95 -12.86
N TYR A 88 6.28 -9.91 -12.21
CA TYR A 88 6.78 -8.71 -11.55
C TYR A 88 7.36 -7.79 -12.63
N VAL A 89 6.94 -6.52 -12.65
CA VAL A 89 7.30 -5.57 -13.72
C VAL A 89 8.10 -4.41 -13.15
N VAL A 90 9.29 -4.17 -13.71
CA VAL A 90 10.15 -3.03 -13.36
C VAL A 90 10.74 -2.41 -14.62
N GLY A 91 10.31 -1.19 -14.95
CA GLY A 91 10.63 -0.57 -16.24
C GLY A 91 10.12 -1.46 -17.39
N ASP A 92 11.01 -1.76 -18.33
CA ASP A 92 10.71 -2.67 -19.46
C ASP A 92 10.95 -4.14 -19.14
N ALA A 93 11.50 -4.45 -17.96
CA ALA A 93 11.88 -5.79 -17.58
C ALA A 93 10.77 -6.51 -16.79
N ARG A 94 10.67 -7.82 -16.99
CA ARG A 94 9.62 -8.67 -16.42
C ARG A 94 10.22 -9.97 -15.89
N TRP A 95 9.71 -10.43 -14.76
CA TRP A 95 10.09 -11.72 -14.15
C TRP A 95 8.85 -12.50 -13.78
N HIS A 96 8.77 -13.73 -14.27
CA HIS A 96 7.66 -14.60 -13.94
C HIS A 96 7.65 -14.95 -12.46
N GLY A 97 6.46 -15.03 -11.87
CA GLY A 97 6.31 -15.30 -10.46
C GLY A 97 4.94 -15.82 -10.08
N HIS A 98 4.85 -16.23 -8.83
CA HIS A 98 3.57 -16.56 -8.21
C HIS A 98 3.56 -16.19 -6.74
N ALA A 99 2.37 -15.99 -6.20
CA ALA A 99 2.12 -15.85 -4.78
C ALA A 99 1.13 -16.93 -4.34
N GLU A 100 1.31 -17.47 -3.14
CA GLU A 100 0.45 -18.50 -2.57
C GLU A 100 -0.10 -18.03 -1.22
N ASP A 101 -1.41 -18.20 -1.01
CA ASP A 101 -2.00 -18.08 0.32
C ASP A 101 -1.77 -19.38 1.10
N VAL A 102 -1.07 -19.24 2.22
CA VAL A 102 -0.62 -20.31 3.11
C VAL A 102 -1.33 -20.24 4.47
N GLY A 103 -2.64 -19.94 4.45
CA GLY A 103 -3.47 -19.95 5.65
C GLY A 103 -3.40 -18.64 6.42
N GLY A 104 -3.58 -17.53 5.71
CA GLY A 104 -3.66 -16.19 6.31
C GLY A 104 -2.40 -15.34 6.15
N TYR A 105 -1.43 -15.80 5.38
CA TYR A 105 -0.31 -15.00 4.89
C TYR A 105 0.03 -15.43 3.46
N PHE A 106 0.82 -14.60 2.78
CA PHE A 106 1.21 -14.82 1.40
C PHE A 106 2.69 -15.12 1.29
N ASP A 107 3.02 -16.26 0.69
CA ASP A 107 4.36 -16.59 0.23
C ASP A 107 4.54 -16.14 -1.22
N PHE A 108 5.72 -15.61 -1.55
CA PHE A 108 6.02 -15.09 -2.88
C PHE A 108 7.19 -15.82 -3.49
N TYR A 109 7.07 -16.06 -4.79
CA TYR A 109 8.05 -16.79 -5.58
C TYR A 109 8.33 -16.04 -6.87
N ILE A 110 9.57 -16.14 -7.33
CA ILE A 110 10.06 -15.54 -8.57
C ILE A 110 10.93 -16.56 -9.30
N GLU A 111 10.83 -16.55 -10.62
CA GLU A 111 11.66 -17.38 -11.49
C GLU A 111 12.84 -16.58 -12.03
N ASP A 112 14.04 -17.15 -11.88
CA ASP A 112 15.29 -16.62 -12.45
C ASP A 112 15.54 -15.13 -12.14
N PRO A 113 15.55 -14.70 -10.85
CA PRO A 113 15.74 -13.30 -10.49
C PRO A 113 17.14 -12.80 -10.92
N PRO A 114 17.39 -11.48 -10.99
CA PRO A 114 18.71 -10.93 -11.29
C PRO A 114 19.82 -11.55 -10.43
N HIS A 115 21.02 -11.74 -11.01
CA HIS A 115 22.12 -12.48 -10.37
C HIS A 115 22.48 -11.96 -8.96
N ILE A 116 22.45 -10.64 -8.78
CA ILE A 116 22.71 -9.99 -7.48
C ILE A 116 21.68 -10.39 -6.42
N LEU A 117 20.41 -10.59 -6.80
CA LEU A 117 19.36 -11.02 -5.89
C LEU A 117 19.45 -12.51 -5.59
N LYS A 118 19.94 -13.34 -6.51
CA LYS A 118 20.17 -14.79 -6.24
C LYS A 118 21.11 -15.06 -5.07
N GLN A 119 21.98 -14.10 -4.75
CA GLN A 119 22.94 -14.18 -3.64
C GLN A 119 22.43 -13.48 -2.38
N HIS A 120 21.30 -12.77 -2.45
CA HIS A 120 20.75 -12.02 -1.33
C HIS A 120 19.98 -12.94 -0.39
N HIS A 121 20.11 -12.72 0.92
CA HIS A 121 19.49 -13.58 1.95
C HIS A 121 17.94 -13.61 1.88
N CYS A 122 17.31 -12.60 1.29
CA CYS A 122 15.86 -12.59 1.05
C CYS A 122 15.41 -13.52 -0.09
N TYR A 123 16.32 -14.07 -0.90
CA TYR A 123 15.98 -14.93 -2.04
C TYR A 123 16.50 -16.34 -1.78
N VAL A 124 15.62 -17.21 -1.30
CA VAL A 124 15.97 -18.60 -0.98
C VAL A 124 15.64 -19.47 -2.18
N ARG A 125 16.67 -20.07 -2.79
CA ARG A 125 16.47 -21.01 -3.90
C ARG A 125 15.63 -22.20 -3.44
N LYS A 126 14.59 -22.52 -4.21
CA LYS A 126 13.75 -23.71 -4.02
C LYS A 126 14.11 -24.75 -5.10
N ARG A 127 13.16 -25.13 -5.95
CA ARG A 127 13.38 -26.12 -7.02
C ARG A 127 13.68 -25.41 -8.35
N GLY A 128 14.62 -25.95 -9.12
CA GLY A 128 14.94 -25.46 -10.46
C GLY A 128 15.42 -24.01 -10.46
N LYS A 129 14.69 -23.14 -11.17
CA LYS A 129 14.94 -21.70 -11.29
C LYS A 129 14.06 -20.86 -10.36
N THR A 130 13.25 -21.48 -9.50
CA THR A 130 12.33 -20.79 -8.61
C THR A 130 13.00 -20.41 -7.30
N TYR A 131 12.81 -19.16 -6.89
CA TYR A 131 13.29 -18.59 -5.63
C TYR A 131 12.08 -18.14 -4.80
N PHE A 132 12.09 -18.49 -3.52
CA PHE A 132 11.19 -17.93 -2.53
C PHE A 132 11.71 -16.57 -2.08
N VAL A 133 10.83 -15.58 -2.01
CA VAL A 133 11.13 -14.22 -1.56
C VAL A 133 10.67 -14.06 -0.11
N HIS A 134 11.63 -13.98 0.80
CA HIS A 134 11.39 -13.76 2.22
C HIS A 134 11.17 -12.27 2.51
N PHE A 135 10.07 -11.97 3.19
CA PHE A 135 9.76 -10.64 3.72
C PHE A 135 10.07 -10.61 5.22
N ALA A 136 11.05 -9.79 5.61
CA ALA A 136 11.39 -9.49 7.00
C ALA A 136 11.43 -7.97 7.21
N PRO A 137 11.04 -7.47 8.40
CA PRO A 137 10.51 -8.23 9.55
C PRO A 137 9.02 -8.55 9.47
N ALA A 138 8.26 -7.83 8.63
CA ALA A 138 6.81 -7.99 8.51
C ALA A 138 6.42 -8.69 7.21
N ARG A 139 5.45 -9.61 7.29
CA ARG A 139 4.88 -10.27 6.11
C ARG A 139 3.89 -9.33 5.40
N PRO A 140 3.75 -9.42 4.06
CA PRO A 140 2.78 -8.64 3.34
C PRO A 140 1.35 -8.95 3.80
N SER A 141 0.57 -7.91 4.10
CA SER A 141 -0.84 -8.02 4.49
C SER A 141 -1.76 -8.35 3.31
N SER A 142 -1.28 -8.22 2.08
CA SER A 142 -2.00 -8.55 0.86
C SER A 142 -1.06 -8.94 -0.28
N VAL A 143 -1.60 -9.62 -1.30
CA VAL A 143 -0.88 -9.95 -2.53
C VAL A 143 -0.31 -8.69 -3.20
N SER A 144 -1.09 -7.61 -3.27
CA SER A 144 -0.67 -6.34 -3.86
C SER A 144 0.56 -5.74 -3.15
N VAL A 145 0.55 -5.75 -1.81
CA VAL A 145 1.68 -5.25 -1.01
C VAL A 145 2.93 -6.08 -1.27
N GLY A 146 2.80 -7.40 -1.33
CA GLY A 146 3.94 -8.27 -1.60
C GLY A 146 4.48 -8.13 -3.03
N ILE A 147 3.61 -8.06 -4.05
CA ILE A 147 4.03 -7.78 -5.44
C ILE A 147 4.83 -6.49 -5.49
N SER A 148 4.30 -5.40 -4.91
CA SER A 148 4.99 -4.12 -4.87
C SER A 148 6.34 -4.22 -4.14
N GLY A 149 6.43 -4.98 -3.06
CA GLY A 149 7.66 -5.21 -2.34
C GLY A 149 8.72 -6.02 -3.12
N VAL A 150 8.31 -7.01 -3.93
CA VAL A 150 9.23 -7.72 -4.84
C VAL A 150 9.70 -6.78 -5.96
N GLU A 151 8.78 -6.06 -6.60
CA GLU A 151 9.10 -5.08 -7.65
C GLU A 151 10.07 -4.00 -7.15
N TYR A 152 9.89 -3.52 -5.91
CA TYR A 152 10.80 -2.58 -5.28
C TYR A 152 12.22 -3.15 -5.09
N GLN A 153 12.35 -4.39 -4.61
CA GLN A 153 13.66 -5.04 -4.48
C GLN A 153 14.34 -5.24 -5.83
N LEU A 154 13.58 -5.62 -6.86
CA LEU A 154 14.05 -5.72 -8.24
C LEU A 154 14.54 -4.37 -8.76
N ALA A 155 13.75 -3.30 -8.59
CA ALA A 155 14.12 -1.95 -9.00
C ALA A 155 15.44 -1.50 -8.36
N ARG A 156 15.60 -1.71 -7.05
CA ARG A 156 16.85 -1.41 -6.33
C ARG A 156 18.03 -2.21 -6.85
N ALA A 157 17.84 -3.50 -7.10
CA ALA A 157 18.89 -4.37 -7.63
C ALA A 157 19.36 -3.96 -9.03
N LEU A 158 18.46 -3.38 -9.82
CA LEU A 158 18.75 -2.91 -11.19
C LEU A 158 19.20 -1.45 -11.26
N GLY A 159 19.19 -0.73 -10.13
CA GLY A 159 19.47 0.70 -10.11
C GLY A 159 18.38 1.53 -10.82
N ILE A 160 17.20 0.97 -11.02
CA ILE A 160 16.06 1.68 -11.61
C ILE A 160 15.38 2.45 -10.49
N SER A 161 15.41 3.78 -10.57
CA SER A 161 14.58 4.62 -9.72
C SER A 161 13.13 4.31 -10.08
N SER A 162 12.34 3.79 -9.13
CA SER A 162 10.90 3.62 -9.34
C SER A 162 10.31 5.02 -9.55
N SER A 163 10.16 5.44 -10.80
CA SER A 163 9.41 6.64 -11.14
C SER A 163 7.96 6.35 -10.82
N THR A 164 7.55 6.66 -9.59
CA THR A 164 6.15 6.74 -9.22
C THR A 164 5.46 7.66 -10.23
N GLY A 165 4.47 7.11 -10.92
CA GLY A 165 3.84 7.72 -12.08
C GLY A 165 3.37 9.14 -11.79
N SER A 166 3.83 10.07 -12.63
CA SER A 166 3.11 11.28 -12.95
C SER A 166 2.44 11.02 -14.29
N SER A 167 1.14 10.81 -14.29
CA SER A 167 0.28 10.83 -15.47
C SER A 167 -1.03 11.48 -15.07
#